data_AF-A0A935KU55-F1
#
_entry.id   AF-A0A935KU55-F1
#
_cell.length_a   1.000
_cell.length_b   1.000
_cell.length_c   1.000
_cell.angle_alpha   90.00
_cell.angle_beta   90.00
_cell.angle_gamma   90.00
#
_symmetry.space_group_name_H-M   'P 1'
#
loop_
_entity.id
_entity.type
_entity.pdbx_description
1 polymer ?
#
loop_
_entity_poly.entity_id
_entity_poly.type
_entity_poly.pdbx_seq_one_letter_code
_entity_poly.pdbx_strand_id
1 'polypeptide(L)'
;MKSRITALLMFMILGSSVMNAQISFFPYYQSGNGPGGWTVIQTTPIWNFGFASVGPSGKLNDTSIVCNNFAYASGTAGTLVSPSFNFTALAKPVVHFYVAHRSYTSAENDSLIVKISTDGE
;
A
#
# COMPACT_ATOMS: atom_id res chain seq x y z
N MET A 1 45.45 10.46 32.28
CA MET A 1 44.33 10.66 31.33
C MET A 1 44.08 9.35 30.58
N LYS A 2 43.18 8.49 31.08
CA LYS A 2 42.67 7.34 30.34
C LYS A 2 41.28 7.73 29.84
N SER A 3 41.22 7.88 28.51
CA SER A 3 40.14 8.46 27.76
C SER A 3 38.84 7.68 27.96
N ARG A 4 37.77 8.43 28.13
CA ARG A 4 36.38 8.00 28.27
C ARG A 4 35.92 7.34 26.98
N ILE A 5 35.95 6.02 26.90
CA ILE A 5 35.37 5.25 25.78
C ILE A 5 34.47 4.16 26.37
N THR A 6 33.41 4.58 27.07
CA THR A 6 32.32 3.67 27.49
C THR A 6 30.96 4.36 27.37
N ALA A 7 30.88 5.45 26.60
CA ALA A 7 29.64 6.17 26.28
C ALA A 7 29.32 6.14 24.77
N LEU A 8 29.98 5.25 24.02
CA LEU A 8 29.81 5.09 22.57
C LEU A 8 29.26 3.70 22.20
N LEU A 9 28.44 3.12 23.08
CA LEU A 9 27.62 1.94 22.77
C LEU A 9 26.13 2.18 23.06
N MET A 10 25.75 3.46 23.19
CA MET A 10 24.38 3.91 23.42
C MET A 10 23.94 4.90 22.33
N PHE A 11 24.51 4.76 21.13
CA PHE A 11 24.14 5.54 19.97
C PHE A 11 23.71 4.58 18.86
N MET A 12 22.43 4.65 18.52
CA MET A 12 21.80 4.09 17.33
C MET A 12 21.57 2.57 17.29
N ILE A 13 20.62 2.12 18.11
CA ILE A 13 19.53 1.34 17.50
C ILE A 13 18.34 2.30 17.40
N LEU A 14 18.42 3.22 16.43
CA LEU A 14 17.21 3.74 15.79
C LEU A 14 16.72 2.61 14.89
N GLY A 15 16.19 1.56 15.52
CA GLY A 15 15.24 0.71 14.83
C GLY A 15 14.08 1.64 14.52
N SER A 16 14.01 2.11 13.27
CA SER A 16 12.76 2.66 12.75
C SER A 16 11.77 1.50 12.80
N SER A 17 11.10 1.30 13.93
CA SER A 17 9.79 0.70 13.88
C SER A 17 9.01 1.67 13.02
N VAL A 18 8.85 1.30 11.75
CA VAL A 18 7.76 1.83 10.94
C VAL A 18 6.55 1.28 11.68
N MET A 19 6.12 1.96 12.74
CA MET A 19 4.84 1.70 13.35
C MET A 19 3.88 1.88 12.18
N ASN A 20 3.22 0.79 11.79
CA ASN A 20 1.99 0.85 11.01
C ASN A 20 1.01 1.64 11.84
N ALA A 21 1.16 2.96 11.83
CA ALA A 21 0.38 3.87 12.64
C ALA A 21 -1.06 3.69 12.17
N GLN A 22 -1.91 3.28 13.10
CA GLN A 22 -3.33 3.13 12.84
C GLN A 22 -3.86 4.46 12.29
N ILE A 23 -4.57 4.40 11.16
CA ILE A 23 -5.18 5.58 10.56
C ILE A 23 -6.45 5.92 11.35
N SER A 24 -6.45 7.08 12.02
CA SER A 24 -7.57 7.57 12.83
C SER A 24 -8.06 8.96 12.44
N PHE A 25 -7.50 9.55 11.38
CA PHE A 25 -7.89 10.86 10.86
C PHE A 25 -8.60 10.71 9.51
N PHE A 26 -9.77 11.34 9.39
CA PHE A 26 -10.65 11.22 8.23
C PHE A 26 -11.11 12.60 7.72
N PRO A 27 -11.26 12.79 6.40
CA PRO A 27 -11.08 11.79 5.34
C PRO A 27 -9.60 11.42 5.14
N TYR A 28 -9.32 10.14 4.98
CA TYR A 28 -8.01 9.64 4.60
C TYR A 28 -7.94 9.48 3.08
N TYR A 29 -6.85 9.94 2.47
CA TYR A 29 -6.64 9.84 1.03
C TYR A 29 -5.29 9.19 0.74
N GLN A 30 -5.30 8.20 -0.16
CA GLN A 30 -4.10 7.52 -0.66
C GLN A 30 -3.96 7.77 -2.16
N SER A 31 -2.84 8.38 -2.56
CA SER A 31 -2.53 8.74 -3.95
C SER A 31 -1.64 7.72 -4.68
N GLY A 32 -1.24 6.63 -4.02
CA GLY A 32 -0.35 5.61 -4.55
C GLY A 32 1.14 5.93 -4.48
N ASN A 33 1.54 7.14 -4.05
CA ASN A 33 2.95 7.46 -3.82
C ASN A 33 3.40 7.01 -2.43
N GLY A 34 4.43 6.15 -2.37
CA GLY A 34 5.12 5.75 -1.13
C GLY A 34 4.18 5.56 0.06
N PRO A 35 3.20 4.65 -0.02
CA PRO A 35 2.11 4.60 0.93
C PRO A 35 2.59 4.10 2.29
N GLY A 36 2.88 5.05 3.19
CA GLY A 36 3.34 4.76 4.55
C GLY A 36 2.40 3.76 5.24
N GLY A 37 2.97 2.65 5.67
CA GLY A 37 2.27 1.58 6.38
C GLY A 37 1.38 0.66 5.54
N TRP A 38 1.38 0.83 4.21
CA TRP A 38 0.80 -0.18 3.32
C TRP A 38 1.83 -1.27 3.07
N THR A 39 1.37 -2.51 3.02
CA THR A 39 2.21 -3.68 2.80
C THR A 39 1.68 -4.50 1.65
N VAL A 40 2.56 -5.25 1.01
CA VAL A 40 2.20 -6.17 -0.08
C VAL A 40 2.56 -7.58 0.32
N ILE A 41 1.60 -8.50 0.21
CA ILE A 41 1.79 -9.93 0.41
C ILE A 41 1.69 -10.59 -0.97
N GLN A 42 2.84 -10.93 -1.54
CA GLN A 42 2.92 -11.53 -2.87
C GLN A 42 4.19 -12.39 -2.99
N THR A 43 4.13 -13.43 -3.82
CA THR A 43 5.32 -14.22 -4.20
C THR A 43 5.95 -13.66 -5.47
N THR A 44 5.12 -13.32 -6.46
CA THR A 44 5.51 -12.62 -7.69
C THR A 44 5.27 -11.12 -7.51
N PRO A 45 6.21 -10.24 -7.92
CA PRO A 45 6.09 -8.80 -7.68
C PRO A 45 5.10 -8.10 -8.64
N ILE A 46 3.81 -8.41 -8.49
CA ILE A 46 2.74 -7.85 -9.32
C ILE A 46 2.28 -6.47 -8.84
N TRP A 47 2.24 -6.22 -7.53
CA TRP A 47 1.86 -4.94 -6.96
C TRP A 47 3.04 -4.01 -6.81
N ASN A 48 2.87 -2.78 -7.25
CA ASN A 48 3.89 -1.75 -7.24
C ASN A 48 3.30 -0.37 -6.89
N PHE A 49 4.12 0.50 -6.29
CA PHE A 49 3.73 1.85 -5.85
C PHE A 49 4.42 2.95 -6.66
N GLY A 50 3.84 4.14 -6.64
CA GLY A 50 4.46 5.35 -7.21
C GLY A 50 4.53 5.35 -8.73
N PHE A 51 3.75 4.52 -9.41
CA PHE A 51 3.74 4.46 -10.87
C PHE A 51 3.05 5.69 -11.45
N ALA A 52 3.72 6.36 -12.39
CA ALA A 52 3.14 7.45 -13.15
C ALA A 52 1.98 6.94 -14.01
N SER A 53 0.83 7.59 -13.88
CA SER A 53 -0.43 7.17 -14.48
C SER A 53 -1.31 8.38 -14.83
N VAL A 54 -2.47 8.11 -15.42
CA VAL A 54 -3.51 9.13 -15.64
C VAL A 54 -4.52 9.02 -14.52
N GLY A 55 -4.63 10.08 -13.70
CA GLY A 55 -5.58 10.12 -12.59
C GLY A 55 -7.04 10.17 -13.07
N PRO A 56 -8.01 10.00 -12.16
CA PRO A 56 -9.44 10.00 -12.49
C PRO A 56 -9.94 11.34 -13.05
N SER A 57 -9.22 12.44 -12.83
CA SER A 57 -9.49 13.76 -13.43
C SER A 57 -8.89 13.93 -14.82
N GLY A 58 -8.24 12.90 -15.38
CA GLY A 58 -7.54 12.96 -16.68
C GLY A 58 -6.15 13.59 -16.63
N LYS A 59 -5.64 13.92 -15.43
CA LYS A 59 -4.31 14.51 -15.27
C LYS A 59 -3.21 13.46 -15.47
N LEU A 60 -2.24 13.80 -16.32
CA LEU A 60 -1.06 12.97 -16.56
C LEU A 60 -0.09 13.00 -15.38
N ASN A 61 0.67 11.93 -15.21
CA ASN A 61 1.70 11.75 -14.19
C ASN A 61 1.19 11.83 -12.74
N ASP A 62 -0.08 11.53 -12.51
CA ASP A 62 -0.53 11.22 -11.15
C ASP A 62 0.03 9.86 -10.73
N THR A 63 0.34 9.72 -9.45
CA THR A 63 0.82 8.46 -8.91
C THR A 63 -0.33 7.46 -8.76
N SER A 64 -0.02 6.17 -8.91
CA SER A 64 -0.97 5.09 -8.72
C SER A 64 -0.32 3.88 -8.07
N ILE A 65 -1.18 3.01 -7.55
CA ILE A 65 -0.83 1.65 -7.17
C ILE A 65 -1.21 0.75 -8.35
N VAL A 66 -0.25 -0.02 -8.86
CA VAL A 66 -0.42 -0.82 -10.07
C VAL A 66 -0.29 -2.29 -9.73
N CYS A 67 -1.24 -3.09 -10.22
CA CYS A 67 -1.10 -4.54 -10.31
C CYS A 67 -0.77 -4.90 -11.76
N ASN A 68 0.43 -5.45 -11.99
CA ASN A 68 0.87 -5.89 -13.30
C ASN A 68 0.75 -7.41 -13.40
N ASN A 69 -0.38 -7.90 -13.89
CA ASN A 69 -0.57 -9.32 -14.22
C ASN A 69 -0.07 -9.67 -15.62
N PHE A 70 0.17 -8.68 -16.49
CA PHE A 70 0.54 -8.88 -17.88
C PHE A 70 1.95 -9.43 -18.06
N ALA A 71 2.89 -9.02 -17.21
CA ALA A 71 4.29 -9.43 -17.32
C ALA A 71 4.57 -10.84 -16.76
N TYR A 72 3.57 -11.54 -16.23
CA TYR A 72 3.76 -12.79 -15.50
C TYR A 72 2.80 -13.89 -15.97
N ALA A 73 3.09 -15.12 -15.56
CA ALA A 73 2.26 -16.27 -15.89
C ALA A 73 0.88 -16.21 -15.22
N SER A 74 -0.10 -16.91 -15.81
CA SER A 74 -1.44 -17.04 -15.26
C SER A 74 -1.43 -17.70 -13.88
N GLY A 75 -2.44 -17.38 -13.07
CA GLY A 75 -2.57 -17.88 -11.69
C GLY A 75 -1.73 -17.13 -10.66
N THR A 76 -1.01 -16.08 -11.07
CA THR A 76 -0.32 -15.20 -10.13
C THR A 76 -1.33 -14.43 -9.27
N ALA A 77 -1.05 -14.34 -7.96
CA ALA A 77 -1.89 -13.62 -7.01
C ALA A 77 -1.04 -12.86 -6.00
N GLY A 78 -1.61 -11.77 -5.48
CA GLY A 78 -0.98 -10.92 -4.49
C GLY A 78 -2.00 -10.02 -3.82
N THR A 79 -1.75 -9.66 -2.57
CA THR A 79 -2.65 -8.83 -1.76
C THR A 79 -1.95 -7.53 -1.39
N LEU A 80 -2.62 -6.42 -1.67
CA LEU A 80 -2.27 -5.12 -1.13
C LEU A 80 -3.03 -4.92 0.18
N VAL A 81 -2.31 -4.64 1.26
CA VAL A 81 -2.84 -4.50 2.63
C VAL A 81 -2.61 -3.07 3.09
N SER A 82 -3.67 -2.41 3.53
CA SER A 82 -3.58 -1.08 4.15
C SER A 82 -3.09 -1.17 5.61
N PRO A 83 -2.63 -0.07 6.21
CA PRO A 83 -2.55 0.02 7.66
C PRO A 83 -3.93 -0.21 8.27
N SER A 84 -3.97 -0.57 9.56
CA SER A 84 -5.22 -0.67 10.31
C SER A 84 -5.91 0.70 10.36
N PHE A 85 -7.24 0.73 10.22
CA PHE A 85 -8.05 1.93 10.39
C PHE A 85 -8.79 1.89 11.72
N ASN A 86 -8.87 3.03 12.41
CA ASN A 86 -9.75 3.22 13.56
C ASN A 86 -11.01 3.96 13.14
N PHE A 87 -12.11 3.24 12.95
CA PHE A 87 -13.39 3.84 12.55
C PHE A 87 -14.30 4.23 13.72
N THR A 88 -13.86 4.17 14.99
CA THR A 88 -14.75 4.39 16.15
C THR A 88 -15.43 5.76 16.17
N ALA A 89 -14.81 6.77 15.55
CA ALA A 89 -15.36 8.13 15.44
C ALA A 89 -16.34 8.30 14.26
N LEU A 90 -16.52 7.28 13.40
CA LEU A 90 -17.36 7.34 12.21
C LEU A 90 -18.60 6.48 12.36
N ALA A 91 -19.79 7.06 12.18
CA ALA A 91 -21.04 6.31 12.22
C ALA A 91 -21.25 5.40 10.99
N LYS A 92 -20.71 5.79 9.84
CA LYS A 92 -20.85 5.10 8.54
C LYS A 92 -19.57 5.27 7.70
N PRO A 93 -18.49 4.53 7.97
CA PRO A 93 -17.28 4.60 7.17
C PRO A 93 -17.56 4.14 5.73
N VAL A 94 -17.04 4.89 4.75
CA VAL A 94 -17.16 4.54 3.32
C VAL A 94 -15.78 4.54 2.70
N VAL A 95 -15.48 3.50 1.92
CA VAL A 95 -14.26 3.40 1.11
C VAL A 95 -14.62 3.68 -0.34
N HIS A 96 -13.96 4.68 -0.93
CA HIS A 96 -14.05 5.00 -2.35
C HIS A 96 -12.69 4.80 -2.99
N PHE A 97 -12.67 4.16 -4.16
CA PHE A 97 -11.46 4.01 -4.95
C PHE A 97 -11.79 4.05 -6.44
N TYR A 98 -10.79 4.43 -7.23
CA TYR A 98 -10.85 4.37 -8.68
C TYR A 98 -10.04 3.16 -9.14
N VAL A 99 -10.55 2.46 -10.14
CA VAL A 99 -9.83 1.37 -10.81
C VAL A 99 -9.85 1.64 -12.31
N ALA A 100 -8.69 1.47 -12.94
CA ALA A 100 -8.55 1.45 -14.38
C ALA A 100 -7.91 0.12 -14.76
N HIS A 101 -8.45 -0.51 -15.79
CA HIS A 101 -7.87 -1.72 -16.37
C HIS A 101 -7.79 -1.54 -17.89
N ARG A 102 -6.87 -2.26 -18.52
CA ARG A 102 -6.82 -2.31 -19.97
C ARG A 102 -8.04 -3.06 -20.51
N SER A 103 -8.58 -2.62 -21.63
CA SER A 103 -9.55 -3.41 -22.40
C SER A 103 -8.80 -4.52 -23.14
N TYR A 104 -9.01 -5.77 -22.74
CA TYR A 104 -8.43 -6.92 -23.41
C TYR A 104 -9.18 -7.23 -24.71
N THR A 105 -8.44 -7.66 -25.75
CA THR A 105 -8.99 -8.11 -27.04
C THR A 105 -9.05 -9.64 -27.16
N SER A 106 -8.59 -10.36 -26.13
CA SER A 106 -8.55 -11.83 -26.02
C SER A 106 -9.03 -12.28 -24.64
N ALA A 107 -9.24 -13.59 -24.47
CA ALA A 107 -9.82 -14.24 -23.29
C ALA A 107 -8.88 -14.25 -22.05
N GLU A 108 -8.45 -13.07 -21.60
CA GLU A 108 -7.71 -12.88 -20.35
C GLU A 108 -8.67 -12.35 -19.29
N ASN A 109 -8.78 -13.08 -18.17
CA ASN A 109 -9.65 -12.72 -17.05
C ASN A 109 -8.79 -12.34 -15.84
N ASP A 110 -8.65 -11.03 -15.61
CA ASP A 110 -8.14 -10.52 -14.34
C ASP A 110 -9.28 -10.35 -13.34
N SER A 111 -8.97 -10.50 -12.04
CA SER A 111 -9.94 -10.22 -10.97
C SER A 111 -9.31 -9.35 -9.89
N LEU A 112 -10.12 -8.45 -9.33
CA LEU A 112 -9.79 -7.67 -8.15
C LEU A 112 -10.82 -7.98 -7.07
N ILE A 113 -10.35 -8.37 -5.89
CA ILE A 113 -11.18 -8.67 -4.73
C ILE A 113 -10.85 -7.68 -3.63
N VAL A 114 -11.88 -7.00 -3.09
CA VAL A 114 -11.75 -6.15 -1.91
C VAL A 114 -12.16 -6.95 -0.68
N LYS A 115 -11.23 -7.11 0.26
CA LYS A 115 -11.46 -7.79 1.54
C LYS A 115 -11.46 -6.77 2.68
N ILE A 116 -12.29 -7.02 3.69
CA ILE A 116 -12.33 -6.25 4.93
C ILE A 116 -12.01 -7.22 6.05
N SER A 117 -11.04 -6.85 6.90
CA SER A 117 -10.64 -7.63 8.06
C SER A 117 -10.83 -6.78 9.32
N THR A 118 -11.27 -7.41 10.41
CA THR A 118 -11.45 -6.78 11.73
C THR A 118 -10.51 -7.36 12.79
N ASP A 119 -9.78 -8.42 12.46
CA ASP A 119 -8.87 -9.17 13.32
C ASP A 119 -7.43 -9.22 12.80
N GLY A 120 -7.19 -8.75 11.57
CA GLY A 120 -5.84 -8.69 10.98
C GLY A 120 -5.48 -9.91 10.13
N GLU A 121 -6.42 -10.82 9.91
CA GLU A 121 -6.32 -11.97 8.99
C GLU A 121 -7.04 -11.72 7.64
#